data_AF-A0A8T6QHW3-F1
#
_entry.id   AF-A0A8T6QHW3-F1
#
_cell.length_a   1.000
_cell.length_b   1.000
_cell.length_c   1.000
_cell.angle_alpha   90.00
_cell.angle_beta   90.00
_cell.angle_gamma   90.00
#
_symmetry.space_group_name_H-M   'P 1'
#
loop_
_entity.id
_entity.type
_entity.pdbx_description
1 polymer ?
#
loop_
_entity_poly.entity_id
_entity_poly.type
_entity_poly.pdbx_seq_one_letter_code
_entity_poly.pdbx_strand_id
1 'polypeptide(L)'
;TVPVEIVGKLRSSGVYSYKVLYFENDHEKTFRAPKAYPEQSMAVAATHDLPTLRGYWESGDLTLGKTLGLYPDEVVLRGLYQDRELAKQGLLDALHKYGCLPKRAGHKASVMSMTPTLNRGLQRYIADSNSALLGLQPEDWLDM
;
A
#
# COMPACT_ATOMS: atom_id res chain seq x y z
N THR A 1 -4.31 8.60 -14.14
CA THR A 1 -3.94 7.71 -15.26
C THR A 1 -2.69 8.23 -15.94
N VAL A 2 -1.71 7.38 -16.22
CA VAL A 2 -0.44 7.77 -16.87
C VAL A 2 -0.45 7.30 -18.33
N PRO A 3 -0.18 8.18 -19.33
CA PRO A 3 -0.09 7.78 -20.73
C PRO A 3 1.05 6.78 -20.97
N VAL A 4 0.76 5.69 -21.71
CA VAL A 4 1.72 4.61 -21.97
C VAL A 4 2.98 5.12 -22.68
N GLU A 5 2.82 6.06 -23.61
CA GLU A 5 3.90 6.67 -24.40
C GLU A 5 4.96 7.41 -23.55
N ILE A 6 4.56 7.94 -22.38
CA ILE A 6 5.45 8.69 -21.49
C ILE A 6 6.29 7.75 -20.62
N VAL A 7 5.77 6.56 -20.28
CA VAL A 7 6.46 5.62 -19.39
C VAL A 7 7.84 5.24 -19.93
N GLY A 8 7.93 4.93 -21.22
CA GLY A 8 9.19 4.59 -21.89
C GLY A 8 10.17 5.77 -21.92
N LYS A 9 9.66 6.97 -22.24
CA LYS A 9 10.47 8.20 -22.35
C LYS A 9 11.08 8.61 -21.01
N LEU A 10 10.30 8.56 -19.92
CA LEU A 10 10.80 8.85 -18.57
C LEU A 10 11.90 7.85 -18.16
N ARG A 11 11.66 6.55 -18.40
CA ARG A 11 12.62 5.50 -18.10
C ARG A 11 13.95 5.71 -18.83
N SER A 12 13.90 5.89 -20.16
CA SER A 12 15.11 6.09 -20.97
C SER A 12 15.83 7.41 -20.68
N SER A 13 15.15 8.36 -20.05
CA SER A 13 15.72 9.66 -19.64
C SER A 13 16.28 9.64 -18.21
N GLY A 14 16.33 8.48 -17.54
CA GLY A 14 16.85 8.35 -16.18
C GLY A 14 15.92 8.91 -15.09
N VAL A 15 14.66 9.20 -15.41
CA VAL A 15 13.68 9.69 -14.43
C VAL A 15 13.15 8.50 -13.62
N TYR A 16 13.19 8.61 -12.30
CA TYR A 16 12.75 7.56 -11.39
C TYR A 16 11.22 7.53 -11.31
N SER A 17 10.65 6.32 -11.38
CA SER A 17 9.22 6.13 -11.10
C SER A 17 8.93 6.22 -9.61
N TYR A 18 7.68 6.50 -9.27
CA TYR A 18 7.18 6.45 -7.89
C TYR A 18 6.29 5.22 -7.70
N LYS A 19 6.57 4.42 -6.67
CA LYS A 19 5.93 3.11 -6.43
C LYS A 19 5.29 3.10 -5.05
N VAL A 20 3.99 3.37 -5.01
CA VAL A 20 3.20 3.38 -3.77
C VAL A 20 2.68 1.97 -3.49
N LEU A 21 3.01 1.43 -2.32
CA LEU A 21 2.65 0.07 -1.90
C LEU A 21 1.17 -0.24 -2.15
N TYR A 22 0.26 0.66 -1.77
CA TYR A 22 -1.19 0.49 -1.90
C TYR A 22 -1.67 0.22 -3.33
N PHE A 23 -0.89 0.62 -4.34
CA PHE A 23 -1.25 0.51 -5.76
C PHE A 23 -0.49 -0.57 -6.50
N GLU A 24 0.52 -1.18 -5.89
CA GLU A 24 1.33 -2.24 -6.51
C GLU A 24 0.70 -3.63 -6.30
N ASN A 25 -0.57 -3.75 -6.68
CA ASN A 25 -1.33 -4.99 -6.77
C ASN A 25 -2.10 -5.06 -8.09
N ASP A 26 -2.45 -6.26 -8.53
CA ASP A 26 -3.25 -6.48 -9.73
C ASP A 26 -4.77 -6.37 -9.44
N HIS A 27 -5.58 -6.70 -10.45
CA HIS A 27 -7.04 -6.63 -10.33
C HIS A 27 -7.61 -7.61 -9.29
N GLU A 28 -6.88 -8.67 -8.92
CA GLU A 28 -7.28 -9.65 -7.90
C GLU A 28 -6.69 -9.34 -6.52
N LYS A 29 -6.05 -8.17 -6.36
CA LYS A 29 -5.34 -7.76 -5.14
C LYS A 29 -4.14 -8.64 -4.81
N THR A 30 -3.54 -9.30 -5.81
CA THR A 30 -2.24 -9.94 -5.63
C THR A 30 -1.16 -8.88 -5.67
N PHE A 31 -0.47 -8.68 -4.55
CA PHE A 31 0.59 -7.67 -4.46
C PHE A 31 1.85 -8.11 -5.20
N ARG A 32 2.46 -7.16 -5.92
CA ARG A 32 3.74 -7.32 -6.60
C ARG A 32 4.79 -7.77 -5.59
N ALA A 33 5.52 -8.83 -5.93
CA ALA A 33 6.65 -9.31 -5.15
C ALA A 33 7.69 -8.18 -4.94
N PRO A 34 8.34 -8.05 -3.77
CA PRO A 34 9.33 -7.00 -3.54
C PRO A 34 10.42 -6.97 -4.62
N LYS A 35 10.94 -8.15 -5.00
CA LYS A 35 11.97 -8.28 -6.05
C LYS A 35 11.51 -7.89 -7.46
N ALA A 36 10.21 -7.76 -7.70
CA ALA A 36 9.65 -7.38 -9.00
C ALA A 36 9.40 -5.86 -9.12
N TYR A 37 9.77 -5.07 -8.11
CA TYR A 37 9.78 -3.62 -8.20
C TYR A 37 10.89 -3.16 -9.17
N PRO A 38 10.63 -2.19 -10.06
CA PRO A 38 11.65 -1.71 -10.99
C PRO A 38 12.81 -1.04 -10.25
N GLU A 39 14.04 -1.33 -10.63
CA GLU A 39 15.23 -0.73 -10.01
C GLU A 39 15.20 0.80 -10.05
N GLN A 40 14.91 1.40 -11.21
CA GLN A 40 14.79 2.85 -11.39
C GLN A 40 13.45 3.40 -10.85
N SER A 41 13.24 3.24 -9.56
CA SER A 41 12.08 3.76 -8.85
C SER A 41 12.36 4.04 -7.38
N MET A 42 11.50 4.87 -6.79
CA MET A 42 11.37 5.04 -5.34
C MET A 42 10.14 4.29 -4.85
N ALA A 43 10.34 3.35 -3.92
CA ALA A 43 9.25 2.69 -3.19
C ALA A 43 8.86 3.52 -1.97
N VAL A 44 7.56 3.66 -1.76
CA VAL A 44 6.98 4.28 -0.54
C VAL A 44 5.77 3.49 -0.09
N ALA A 45 5.45 3.57 1.20
CA ALA A 45 4.22 3.00 1.73
C ALA A 45 3.00 3.81 1.25
N ALA A 46 3.04 5.12 1.51
CA ALA A 46 2.00 6.09 1.19
C ALA A 46 2.63 7.42 0.74
N THR A 47 1.81 8.45 0.59
CA THR A 47 2.20 9.84 0.35
C THR A 47 1.39 10.76 1.26
N HIS A 48 1.67 12.07 1.24
CA HIS A 48 0.89 13.06 1.97
C HIS A 48 -0.58 13.18 1.49
N ASP A 49 -0.90 12.70 0.29
CA ASP A 49 -2.27 12.67 -0.25
C ASP A 49 -3.04 11.39 0.15
N LEU A 50 -2.37 10.45 0.81
CA LEU A 50 -2.89 9.12 1.10
C LEU A 50 -2.94 8.88 2.62
N PRO A 51 -3.77 7.94 3.08
CA PRO A 51 -3.77 7.58 4.50
C PRO A 51 -2.43 7.01 4.95
N THR A 52 -2.07 7.27 6.22
CA THR A 52 -1.00 6.56 6.94
C THR A 52 -1.25 5.05 6.91
N LEU A 53 -0.25 4.24 7.27
CA LEU A 53 -0.43 2.79 7.34
C LEU A 53 -1.61 2.40 8.23
N ARG A 54 -1.76 3.06 9.39
CA ARG A 54 -2.90 2.88 10.30
C ARG A 54 -4.19 3.32 9.65
N GLY A 55 -4.24 4.55 9.12
CA GLY A 55 -5.43 5.09 8.45
C GLY A 55 -5.91 4.21 7.31
N TYR A 56 -5.00 3.62 6.53
CA TYR A 56 -5.33 2.71 5.46
C TYR A 56 -5.95 1.42 5.99
N TRP A 57 -5.32 0.83 7.01
CA TRP A 57 -5.73 -0.44 7.59
C TRP A 57 -7.09 -0.36 8.29
N GLU A 58 -7.38 0.79 8.90
CA GLU A 58 -8.63 1.08 9.59
C GLU A 58 -9.71 1.67 8.67
N SER A 59 -9.41 1.89 7.39
CA SER A 59 -10.31 2.60 6.45
C SER A 59 -10.73 3.98 6.94
N GLY A 60 -9.83 4.65 7.68
CA GLY A 60 -10.07 5.97 8.25
C GLY A 60 -10.26 7.05 7.19
N ASP A 61 -9.57 6.94 6.04
CA ASP A 61 -9.76 7.80 4.87
C ASP A 61 -11.19 7.73 4.31
N LEU A 62 -11.76 6.53 4.23
CA LEU A 62 -13.13 6.33 3.74
C LEU A 62 -14.16 6.87 4.74
N THR A 63 -13.94 6.63 6.03
CA THR A 63 -14.83 7.11 7.10
C THR A 63 -14.81 8.63 7.19
N LEU A 64 -13.61 9.22 7.28
CA LEU A 64 -13.44 10.66 7.36
C LEU A 64 -13.90 11.34 6.07
N GLY A 65 -13.57 10.77 4.91
CA GLY A 65 -14.04 11.27 3.62
C GLY A 65 -15.57 11.28 3.52
N LYS A 66 -16.25 10.28 4.08
CA LYS A 66 -17.71 10.28 4.18
C LYS A 66 -18.21 11.41 5.08
N THR A 67 -17.63 11.60 6.27
CA THR A 67 -17.98 12.70 7.18
C THR A 67 -17.81 14.08 6.52
N LEU A 68 -16.80 14.23 5.66
CA LEU A 68 -16.50 15.47 4.95
C LEU A 68 -17.26 15.63 3.62
N GLY A 69 -18.13 14.68 3.26
CA GLY A 69 -18.95 14.76 2.05
C GLY A 69 -18.24 14.39 0.73
N LEU A 70 -17.06 13.77 0.78
CA LEU A 70 -16.32 13.34 -0.42
C LEU A 70 -16.97 12.14 -1.11
N TYR A 71 -17.73 11.34 -0.37
CA TYR A 71 -18.43 10.15 -0.87
C TYR A 71 -19.95 10.30 -0.70
N PRO A 72 -20.61 11.09 -1.57
CA PRO A 72 -22.05 11.28 -1.51
C PRO A 72 -22.83 10.03 -1.94
N ASP A 73 -22.25 9.19 -2.79
CA ASP A 73 -22.85 7.94 -3.27
C ASP A 73 -22.47 6.75 -2.37
N GLU A 74 -23.47 6.19 -1.67
CA GLU A 74 -23.32 5.05 -0.75
C GLU A 74 -22.96 3.75 -1.46
N VAL A 75 -23.39 3.56 -2.71
CA VAL A 75 -23.09 2.34 -3.48
C VAL A 75 -21.60 2.33 -3.83
N VAL A 76 -21.07 3.48 -4.27
CA VAL A 76 -19.65 3.66 -4.54
C VAL A 76 -18.84 3.49 -3.26
N LEU A 77 -19.24 4.15 -2.15
CA LEU A 77 -18.53 4.05 -0.88
C LEU A 77 -18.46 2.62 -0.36
N ARG A 78 -19.56 1.86 -0.44
CA ARG A 78 -19.58 0.44 -0.06
C ARG A 78 -18.61 -0.38 -0.92
N GLY A 79 -18.52 -0.08 -2.21
CA GLY A 79 -17.52 -0.69 -3.10
C GLY A 79 -16.08 -0.42 -2.65
N LEU A 80 -15.78 0.82 -2.26
CA LEU A 80 -14.45 1.19 -1.74
C LEU A 80 -14.07 0.41 -0.47
N TYR A 81 -15.00 0.21 0.46
CA TYR A 81 -14.76 -0.62 1.65
C TYR A 81 -14.50 -2.09 1.28
N GLN A 82 -15.27 -2.65 0.35
CA GLN A 82 -15.07 -4.03 -0.11
C GLN A 82 -13.71 -4.20 -0.78
N ASP A 83 -13.35 -3.29 -1.67
CA ASP A 83 -12.04 -3.27 -2.34
C ASP A 83 -10.89 -3.11 -1.33
N ARG A 84 -11.08 -2.29 -0.28
CA ARG A 84 -10.09 -2.10 0.78
C ARG A 84 -9.87 -3.38 1.58
N GLU A 85 -10.92 -4.09 1.97
CA GLU A 85 -10.78 -5.35 2.71
C GLU A 85 -10.10 -6.45 1.88
N LEU A 86 -10.41 -6.54 0.59
CA LEU A 86 -9.70 -7.44 -0.34
C LEU A 86 -8.23 -7.06 -0.47
N ALA A 87 -7.92 -5.76 -0.61
CA ALA A 87 -6.54 -5.28 -0.69
C ALA A 87 -5.75 -5.53 0.61
N LYS A 88 -6.36 -5.31 1.77
CA LYS A 88 -5.76 -5.63 3.07
C LYS A 88 -5.44 -7.13 3.20
N GLN A 89 -6.33 -8.00 2.74
CA GLN A 89 -6.09 -9.44 2.75
C GLN A 89 -4.95 -9.83 1.80
N GLY A 90 -4.97 -9.35 0.55
CA GLY A 90 -3.89 -9.62 -0.41
C GLY A 90 -2.52 -9.11 0.05
N LEU A 91 -2.51 -7.95 0.73
CA LEU A 91 -1.29 -7.39 1.33
C LEU A 91 -0.79 -8.27 2.48
N LEU A 92 -1.68 -8.70 3.39
CA LEU A 92 -1.33 -9.60 4.48
C LEU A 92 -0.75 -10.93 3.95
N ASP A 93 -1.36 -11.48 2.92
CA ASP A 93 -0.90 -12.71 2.27
C ASP A 93 0.51 -12.53 1.69
N ALA A 94 0.78 -11.39 1.05
CA ALA A 94 2.10 -11.06 0.53
C ALA A 94 3.13 -10.87 1.65
N LEU A 95 2.78 -10.19 2.75
CA LEU A 95 3.67 -10.03 3.90
C LEU A 95 4.11 -11.38 4.49
N HIS A 96 3.20 -12.36 4.56
CA HIS A 96 3.54 -13.72 4.97
C HIS A 96 4.39 -14.44 3.92
N LYS A 97 3.96 -14.41 2.65
CA LYS A 97 4.62 -15.09 1.54
C LYS A 97 6.08 -14.67 1.37
N TYR A 98 6.37 -13.39 1.53
CA TYR A 98 7.70 -12.82 1.35
C TYR A 98 8.48 -12.64 2.66
N GLY A 99 7.99 -13.20 3.78
CA GLY A 99 8.75 -13.31 5.02
C GLY A 99 8.84 -12.04 5.87
N CYS A 100 7.97 -11.06 5.63
CA CYS A 100 7.96 -9.79 6.36
C CYS A 100 7.29 -9.90 7.74
N LEU A 101 6.49 -10.96 7.97
CA LEU A 101 5.82 -11.25 9.23
C LEU A 101 6.28 -12.57 9.89
N PRO A 102 6.25 -12.66 11.22
CA PRO A 102 6.50 -13.92 11.92
C PRO A 102 5.31 -14.89 11.73
N LYS A 103 5.59 -16.20 11.73
CA LYS A 103 4.58 -17.27 11.55
C LYS A 103 3.38 -17.21 12.52
N ARG A 104 3.57 -16.60 13.70
CA ARG A 104 2.52 -16.42 14.72
C ARG A 104 1.54 -15.30 14.42
N ALA A 105 1.83 -14.42 13.46
CA ALA A 105 0.90 -13.35 13.08
C ALA A 105 -0.36 -13.95 12.44
N GLY A 106 -1.50 -13.30 12.64
CA GLY A 106 -2.76 -13.71 12.03
C GLY A 106 -2.68 -13.69 10.48
N HIS A 107 -3.55 -14.47 9.85
CA HIS A 107 -3.64 -14.59 8.39
C HIS A 107 -4.99 -14.09 7.83
N LYS A 108 -5.83 -13.49 8.67
CA LYS A 108 -7.13 -12.93 8.27
C LYS A 108 -7.16 -11.45 8.60
N ALA A 109 -7.08 -10.60 7.59
CA ALA A 109 -6.90 -9.16 7.75
C ALA A 109 -8.08 -8.50 8.47
N SER A 110 -9.31 -8.95 8.21
CA SER A 110 -10.53 -8.37 8.78
C SER A 110 -10.67 -8.53 10.30
N VAL A 111 -9.86 -9.38 10.94
CA VAL A 111 -9.84 -9.55 12.40
C VAL A 111 -8.55 -9.03 13.04
N MET A 112 -7.72 -8.34 12.26
CA MET A 112 -6.46 -7.75 12.72
C MET A 112 -6.58 -6.23 12.74
N SER A 113 -6.27 -5.61 13.87
CA SER A 113 -6.02 -4.17 13.96
C SER A 113 -4.56 -3.86 13.61
N MET A 114 -4.25 -2.57 13.43
CA MET A 114 -2.85 -2.15 13.29
C MET A 114 -2.08 -2.47 14.57
N THR A 115 -0.87 -3.03 14.41
CA THR A 115 0.04 -3.37 15.50
C THR A 115 1.47 -3.02 15.11
N PRO A 116 2.40 -2.87 16.08
CA PRO A 116 3.81 -2.66 15.77
C PRO A 116 4.43 -3.78 14.91
N THR A 117 3.90 -5.00 14.99
CA THR A 117 4.37 -6.13 14.15
C THR A 117 3.90 -5.98 12.71
N LEU A 118 2.64 -5.59 12.50
CA LEU A 118 2.09 -5.37 11.16
C LEU A 118 2.70 -4.11 10.52
N ASN A 119 2.74 -3.00 11.24
CA ASN A 119 3.36 -1.74 10.82
C ASN A 119 4.79 -1.98 10.32
N ARG A 120 5.63 -2.64 11.12
CA ARG A 120 6.99 -3.01 10.71
C ARG A 120 7.01 -3.94 9.51
N GLY A 121 6.09 -4.90 9.42
CA GLY A 121 5.98 -5.82 8.29
C GLY A 121 5.73 -5.09 6.97
N LEU A 122 4.83 -4.11 6.98
CA LEU A 122 4.51 -3.25 5.83
C LEU A 122 5.74 -2.46 5.36
N GLN A 123 6.44 -1.82 6.29
CA GLN A 123 7.67 -1.08 5.96
C GLN A 123 8.80 -2.00 5.48
N ARG A 124 8.93 -3.20 6.06
CA ARG A 124 9.88 -4.22 5.59
C ARG A 124 9.61 -4.65 4.15
N TYR A 125 8.35 -4.80 3.77
CA TYR A 125 7.97 -5.24 2.43
C TYR A 125 8.53 -4.35 1.32
N ILE A 126 8.44 -3.03 1.51
CA ILE A 126 9.00 -2.05 0.56
C ILE A 126 10.51 -1.88 0.73
N ALA A 127 11.06 -2.09 1.94
CA ALA A 127 12.50 -2.09 2.17
C ALA A 127 13.21 -3.30 1.53
N ASP A 128 12.54 -4.45 1.46
CA ASP A 128 13.00 -5.67 0.79
C ASP A 128 12.79 -5.60 -0.74
N SER A 129 12.23 -4.51 -1.25
CA SER A 129 11.95 -4.35 -2.68
C SER A 129 13.22 -4.10 -3.48
N ASN A 130 13.12 -4.31 -4.80
CA ASN A 130 14.21 -4.04 -5.73
C ASN A 130 14.25 -2.56 -6.18
N SER A 131 13.42 -1.67 -5.61
CA SER A 131 13.53 -0.23 -5.87
C SER A 131 14.85 0.32 -5.33
N ALA A 132 15.55 1.13 -6.12
CA ALA A 132 16.83 1.71 -5.71
C ALA A 132 16.71 2.76 -4.59
N LEU A 133 15.53 3.37 -4.44
CA LEU A 133 15.24 4.34 -3.38
C LEU A 133 14.06 3.88 -2.52
N LEU A 134 14.13 4.17 -1.22
CA LEU A 134 13.06 3.96 -0.26
C LEU A 134 12.71 5.30 0.41
N GLY A 135 11.45 5.71 0.34
CA GLY A 135 10.92 6.84 1.10
C GLY A 135 10.09 6.34 2.27
N LEU A 136 10.39 6.84 3.48
CA LEU A 136 9.68 6.50 4.71
C LEU A 136 9.05 7.76 5.32
N GLN A 137 7.82 7.62 5.78
CA GLN A 137 7.07 8.69 6.44
C GLN A 137 7.24 8.57 7.97
N PRO A 138 7.70 9.62 8.68
CA PRO A 138 7.79 9.61 10.14
C PRO A 138 6.45 9.32 10.83
N GLU A 139 5.33 9.68 10.21
CA GLU A 139 3.98 9.39 10.68
C GLU A 139 3.76 7.89 10.93
N ASP A 140 4.34 7.04 10.06
CA ASP A 140 4.25 5.58 10.20
C ASP A 140 5.20 5.04 11.29
N TRP A 141 6.27 5.76 11.62
CA TRP A 141 7.14 5.42 12.76
C TRP A 141 6.46 5.72 14.09
N LEU A 142 5.67 6.80 14.09
CA LEU A 142 4.89 7.26 15.23
C LEU A 142 3.54 6.55 15.35
N ASP A 143 3.20 5.67 14.41
CA ASP A 143 1.95 4.90 14.36
C ASP A 143 0.68 5.80 14.41
N MET A 144 0.76 6.95 13.74
CA MET A 144 -0.29 7.98 13.63
C MET A 144 -1.53 7.51 12.87
#